data_AF-A0A0S8KDB2-F1
#
_entry.id   AF-A0A0S8KDB2-F1
#
_cell.length_a   1.000
_cell.length_b   1.000
_cell.length_c   1.000
_cell.angle_alpha   90.00
_cell.angle_beta   90.00
_cell.angle_gamma   90.00
#
_symmetry.space_group_name_H-M   'P 1'
#
loop_
_entity.id
_entity.type
_entity.pdbx_description
1 polymer ?
#
loop_
_entity_poly.entity_id
_entity_poly.type
_entity_poly.pdbx_seq_one_letter_code
_entity_poly.pdbx_strand_id
1 'polypeptide(L)'
;MGSRLAKDGHHVTVLTTNARRVSDFWLPSMSENQPLPAQEILDAVVVQRLRLTHPWPAPYLFGLLRRAGLWMQLSRLPSTLVRPVQQRLSRWMPPLRGLATALGRWGPEVDLIHADDSSWDGLFLAAASAARRYRKPLVVRPLMHLGGAWVRAHYQMAHQVSVYREAAVVLALSKREA
;
A
#
# COMPACT_ATOMS: atom_id res chain seq x y z
N MET A 1 -12.83 4.29 -10.96
CA MET A 1 -12.96 2.82 -10.97
C MET A 1 -13.99 2.35 -9.96
N GLY A 2 -13.83 2.65 -8.66
CA GLY A 2 -14.77 2.24 -7.62
C GLY A 2 -16.23 2.65 -7.88
N SER A 3 -16.49 3.92 -8.19
CA SER A 3 -17.84 4.42 -8.47
C SER A 3 -18.49 3.78 -9.71
N ARG A 4 -17.70 3.37 -10.71
CA ARG A 4 -18.20 2.64 -11.88
C ARG A 4 -18.61 1.22 -11.48
N LEU A 5 -17.76 0.50 -10.75
CA LEU A 5 -18.08 -0.84 -10.25
C LEU A 5 -19.31 -0.83 -9.34
N ALA A 6 -19.45 0.20 -8.50
CA ALA A 6 -20.63 0.38 -7.66
C ALA A 6 -21.90 0.60 -8.50
N LYS A 7 -21.83 1.40 -9.57
CA LYS A 7 -22.94 1.57 -10.53
C LYS A 7 -23.29 0.29 -11.27
N ASP A 8 -22.30 -0.57 -11.52
CA ASP A 8 -22.49 -1.88 -12.15
C ASP A 8 -23.03 -2.94 -11.14
N GLY A 9 -23.35 -2.54 -9.90
CA GLY A 9 -23.98 -3.39 -8.88
C GLY A 9 -23.03 -4.09 -7.92
N HIS A 10 -21.72 -3.80 -7.97
CA HIS A 10 -20.74 -4.40 -7.08
C HIS A 10 -20.61 -3.65 -5.75
N HIS A 11 -20.42 -4.39 -4.66
CA HIS A 11 -20.08 -3.81 -3.36
C HIS A 11 -18.58 -3.46 -3.32
N VAL A 12 -18.27 -2.17 -3.25
CA VAL A 12 -16.89 -1.68 -3.23
C VAL A 12 -16.57 -1.05 -1.89
N THR A 13 -15.54 -1.57 -1.23
CA THR A 13 -14.94 -0.96 -0.04
C THR A 13 -13.53 -0.47 -0.35
N VAL A 14 -13.27 0.81 -0.13
CA VAL A 14 -11.94 1.43 -0.20
C VAL A 14 -11.38 1.56 1.20
N LEU A 15 -10.36 0.76 1.49
CA LEU A 15 -9.56 0.90 2.70
C LEU A 15 -8.37 1.83 2.40
N THR A 16 -8.33 3.01 3.02
CA THR A 16 -7.30 4.02 2.77
C THR A 16 -6.86 4.70 4.07
N THR A 17 -6.01 5.73 3.98
CA THR A 17 -5.52 6.49 5.13
C THR A 17 -6.37 7.75 5.36
N ASN A 18 -6.20 8.38 6.52
CA ASN A 18 -6.74 9.72 6.78
C ASN A 18 -5.82 10.86 6.30
N ALA A 19 -4.80 10.56 5.48
CA ALA A 19 -3.94 11.59 4.88
C ALA A 19 -4.75 12.48 3.94
N ARG A 20 -4.53 13.79 4.04
CA ARG A 20 -5.08 14.80 3.13
C ARG A 20 -4.01 15.34 2.18
N ARG A 21 -2.76 15.29 2.61
CA ARG A 21 -1.57 15.72 1.87
C ARG A 21 -0.52 14.63 1.90
N VAL A 22 0.36 14.63 0.92
CA VAL A 22 1.49 13.68 0.86
C VAL A 22 2.38 13.80 2.11
N SER A 23 2.53 15.03 2.65
CA SER A 23 3.30 15.27 3.89
C SER A 23 2.77 14.52 5.11
N ASP A 24 1.46 14.23 5.16
CA ASP A 24 0.82 13.65 6.34
C ASP A 24 1.31 12.22 6.62
N PHE A 25 1.89 11.55 5.61
CA PHE A 25 2.47 10.22 5.74
C PHE A 25 3.71 10.17 6.64
N TRP A 26 4.42 11.28 6.82
CA TRP A 26 5.61 11.36 7.66
C TRP A 26 5.56 12.47 8.70
N LEU A 27 4.76 13.51 8.50
CA LEU A 27 4.53 14.58 9.47
C LEU A 27 3.15 14.43 10.11
N PRO A 28 3.05 14.54 11.44
CA PRO A 28 1.76 14.77 12.07
C PRO A 28 1.13 16.04 11.47
N SER A 29 -0.14 15.98 11.09
CA SER A 29 -0.85 17.17 10.65
C SER A 29 -0.92 18.17 11.80
N MET A 30 -0.27 19.33 11.63
CA MET A 30 -0.32 20.45 12.58
C MET A 30 -1.60 21.29 12.42
N SER A 31 -2.40 21.05 11.37
CA SER A 31 -3.59 21.85 11.08
C SER A 31 -4.79 21.48 11.94
N GLU A 32 -5.47 22.49 12.48
CA GLU A 32 -6.82 22.51 13.09
C GLU A 32 -7.97 22.10 12.13
N ASN A 33 -7.64 21.49 10.98
CA ASN A 33 -8.64 21.05 10.04
C ASN A 33 -9.50 19.95 10.67
N GLN A 34 -10.82 20.03 10.47
CA GLN A 34 -11.73 18.98 10.91
C GLN A 34 -11.25 17.60 10.42
N PRO A 35 -11.20 16.59 11.30
CA PRO A 35 -10.79 15.26 10.92
C PRO A 35 -11.76 14.69 9.87
N LEU A 36 -11.23 14.04 8.84
CA LEU A 36 -12.06 13.31 7.88
C LEU A 36 -12.84 12.20 8.61
N PRO A 37 -14.09 11.90 8.22
CA PRO A 37 -14.83 10.78 8.75
C PRO A 37 -14.04 9.48 8.61
N ALA A 38 -13.99 8.70 9.69
CA ALA A 38 -13.33 7.39 9.71
C ALA A 38 -14.00 6.40 8.74
N GLN A 39 -15.30 6.57 8.52
CA GLN A 39 -16.07 5.84 7.53
C GLN A 39 -17.09 6.78 6.89
N GLU A 40 -17.23 6.68 5.57
CA GLU A 40 -18.27 7.39 4.81
C GLU A 40 -18.65 6.59 3.55
N ILE A 41 -19.74 6.99 2.90
CA ILE A 41 -20.13 6.44 1.60
C ILE A 41 -19.98 7.56 0.57
N LEU A 42 -19.16 7.33 -0.46
CA LEU A 42 -18.97 8.24 -1.58
C LEU A 42 -19.38 7.53 -2.87
N ASP A 43 -20.38 8.04 -3.59
CA ASP A 43 -20.86 7.44 -4.85
C ASP A 43 -21.13 5.92 -4.74
N ALA A 44 -21.84 5.51 -3.67
CA ALA A 44 -22.13 4.11 -3.31
C ALA A 44 -20.90 3.24 -2.96
N VAL A 45 -19.70 3.83 -2.83
CA VAL A 45 -18.48 3.16 -2.36
C VAL A 45 -18.30 3.40 -0.86
N VAL A 46 -18.13 2.33 -0.09
CA VAL A 46 -17.78 2.45 1.34
C VAL A 46 -16.32 2.83 1.45
N VAL A 47 -16.02 4.00 2.01
CA VAL A 47 -14.64 4.43 2.27
C VAL A 47 -14.35 4.31 3.75
N GLN A 48 -13.38 3.47 4.11
CA GLN A 48 -12.87 3.35 5.47
C GLN A 48 -11.46 3.92 5.55
N ARG A 49 -11.27 4.93 6.38
CA ARG A 49 -9.99 5.61 6.62
C ARG A 49 -9.35 5.15 7.90
N LEU A 50 -8.11 4.68 7.79
CA LEU A 50 -7.28 4.30 8.91
C LEU A 50 -6.37 5.44 9.32
N ARG A 51 -6.16 5.57 10.64
CA ARG A 51 -5.33 6.61 11.21
C ARG A 51 -3.86 6.28 11.01
N LEU A 52 -3.14 7.19 10.36
CA LEU A 52 -1.67 7.18 10.33
C LEU A 52 -1.09 7.34 11.73
N THR A 53 -0.03 6.59 12.02
CA THR A 53 0.78 6.79 13.22
C THR A 53 2.18 7.28 12.85
N HIS A 54 2.77 8.04 13.76
CA HIS A 54 4.07 8.69 13.55
C HIS A 54 5.02 8.26 14.68
N PRO A 55 5.50 7.01 14.68
CA PRO A 55 6.42 6.55 15.70
C PRO A 55 7.72 7.37 15.69
N TRP A 56 8.32 7.57 16.85
CA TRP A 56 9.62 8.23 16.97
C TRP A 56 10.69 7.42 16.22
N PRO A 57 11.62 8.04 15.46
CA PRO A 57 11.82 9.49 15.27
C PRO A 57 11.14 10.04 14.00
N ALA A 58 9.82 10.18 13.97
CA ALA A 58 9.14 10.94 12.91
C ALA A 58 9.70 12.38 12.82
N PRO A 59 9.83 12.99 11.62
CA PRO A 59 9.39 12.48 10.31
C PRO A 59 10.40 11.58 9.58
N TYR A 60 11.56 11.30 10.18
CA TYR A 60 12.68 10.69 9.49
C TYR A 60 12.51 9.19 9.26
N LEU A 61 11.80 8.50 10.16
CA LEU A 61 11.71 7.04 10.16
C LEU A 61 11.30 6.48 8.79
N PHE A 62 10.23 7.01 8.17
CA PHE A 62 9.75 6.53 6.87
C PHE A 62 10.86 6.60 5.82
N GLY A 63 11.51 7.76 5.68
CA GLY A 63 12.57 7.97 4.69
C GLY A 63 13.81 7.12 4.96
N LEU A 64 14.17 6.92 6.23
CA LEU A 64 15.28 6.08 6.64
C LEU A 64 15.03 4.61 6.30
N LEU A 65 13.85 4.08 6.63
CA LEU A 65 13.47 2.70 6.32
C LEU A 65 13.39 2.46 4.82
N ARG A 66 12.85 3.42 4.06
CA ARG A 66 12.74 3.34 2.59
C ARG A 66 14.12 3.31 1.95
N ARG A 67 15.04 4.19 2.41
CA ARG A 67 16.43 4.21 1.97
C ARG A 67 17.19 2.94 2.35
N ALA A 68 17.02 2.43 3.56
CA ALA A 68 17.62 1.18 3.99
C ALA A 68 17.15 0.00 3.11
N GLY A 69 15.84 -0.06 2.82
CA GLY A 69 15.25 -1.04 1.90
C GLY A 69 15.89 -1.01 0.51
N LEU A 70 16.05 0.20 -0.04
CA LEU A 70 16.71 0.41 -1.33
C LEU A 70 18.19 0.05 -1.29
N TRP A 71 18.92 0.44 -0.26
CA TRP A 71 20.35 0.13 -0.16
C TRP A 71 20.58 -1.37 -0.16
N MET A 72 19.79 -2.14 0.60
CA MET A 72 19.85 -3.61 0.54
C MET A 72 19.59 -4.17 -0.85
N GLN A 73 18.66 -3.57 -1.61
CA GLN A 73 18.40 -3.94 -3.00
C GLN A 73 19.61 -3.67 -3.90
N LEU A 74 20.33 -2.57 -3.67
CA LEU A 74 21.48 -2.15 -4.45
C LEU A 74 22.78 -2.89 -4.06
N SER A 75 22.86 -3.46 -2.86
CA SER A 75 24.01 -4.21 -2.36
C SER A 75 24.27 -5.55 -3.06
N ARG A 76 23.50 -5.89 -4.12
CA ARG A 76 23.61 -7.14 -4.90
C ARG A 76 23.49 -8.42 -4.06
N LEU A 77 22.90 -8.32 -2.87
CA LEU A 77 22.60 -9.46 -2.02
C LEU A 77 21.51 -10.33 -2.67
N PRO A 78 21.52 -11.66 -2.45
CA PRO A 78 20.46 -12.54 -2.92
C PRO A 78 19.07 -12.06 -2.49
N SER A 79 18.12 -12.03 -3.42
CA SER A 79 16.75 -11.58 -3.14
C SER A 79 16.05 -12.41 -2.06
N THR A 80 16.45 -13.67 -1.89
CA THR A 80 15.98 -14.57 -0.83
C THR A 80 16.32 -14.07 0.57
N LEU A 81 17.45 -13.38 0.74
CA LEU A 81 17.87 -12.77 2.00
C LEU A 81 17.28 -11.37 2.18
N VAL A 82 17.23 -10.58 1.11
CA VAL A 82 16.78 -9.17 1.13
C VAL A 82 15.27 -9.07 1.35
N ARG A 83 14.48 -9.93 0.69
CA ARG A 83 13.00 -9.91 0.73
C ARG A 83 12.43 -9.92 2.15
N PRO A 84 12.73 -10.88 3.04
CA PRO A 84 12.12 -10.93 4.37
C PRO A 84 12.45 -9.70 5.21
N VAL A 85 13.66 -9.14 5.06
CA VAL A 85 14.05 -7.91 5.77
C VAL A 85 13.22 -6.73 5.25
N GLN A 86 13.14 -6.54 3.94
CA GLN A 86 12.32 -5.46 3.37
C GLN A 86 10.83 -5.60 3.74
N GLN A 87 10.28 -6.83 3.77
CA GLN A 87 8.91 -7.10 4.24
C GLN A 87 8.69 -6.76 5.72
N ARG A 88 9.74 -6.82 6.54
CA ARG A 88 9.67 -6.41 7.95
C ARG A 88 9.72 -4.88 8.08
N LEU A 89 10.57 -4.21 7.31
CA LEU A 89 10.69 -2.76 7.31
C LEU A 89 9.42 -2.08 6.79
N SER A 90 8.81 -2.63 5.74
CA SER A 90 7.61 -2.07 5.10
C SER A 90 6.41 -1.90 6.03
N ARG A 91 6.29 -2.73 7.07
CA ARG A 91 5.21 -2.64 8.07
C ARG A 91 5.15 -1.29 8.79
N TRP A 92 6.22 -0.52 8.69
CA TRP A 92 6.37 0.81 9.27
C TRP A 92 6.35 1.92 8.20
N MET A 93 5.92 1.63 6.97
CA MET A 93 5.99 2.54 5.82
C MET A 93 4.69 2.56 4.96
N PRO A 94 3.66 3.32 5.36
CA PRO A 94 3.47 3.96 6.66
C PRO A 94 2.83 2.98 7.67
N PRO A 95 2.99 3.20 8.98
CA PRO A 95 2.26 2.44 9.98
C PRO A 95 0.81 2.98 10.12
N LEU A 96 -0.16 2.08 10.11
CA LEU A 96 -1.58 2.38 10.22
C LEU A 96 -2.19 1.69 11.43
N ARG A 97 -2.89 2.47 12.27
CA ARG A 97 -3.65 1.93 13.39
C ARG A 97 -4.90 1.20 12.86
N GLY A 98 -5.06 -0.06 13.23
CA GLY A 98 -6.24 -0.86 12.90
C GLY A 98 -6.20 -1.53 11.52
N LEU A 99 -5.09 -1.46 10.77
CA LEU A 99 -4.97 -2.09 9.45
C LEU A 99 -5.21 -3.60 9.49
N ALA A 100 -4.55 -4.30 10.41
CA ALA A 100 -4.73 -5.75 10.56
C ALA A 100 -6.18 -6.11 10.94
N THR A 101 -6.82 -5.31 11.80
CA THR A 101 -8.22 -5.50 12.20
C THR A 101 -9.16 -5.27 11.02
N ALA A 102 -8.96 -4.19 10.25
CA ALA A 102 -9.78 -3.89 9.08
C ALA A 102 -9.66 -4.97 8.00
N LEU A 103 -8.45 -5.42 7.69
CA LEU A 103 -8.23 -6.53 6.77
C LEU A 103 -8.77 -7.86 7.33
N GLY A 104 -8.76 -8.03 8.65
CA GLY A 104 -9.35 -9.17 9.34
C GLY A 104 -10.86 -9.26 9.17
N ARG A 105 -11.54 -8.10 9.19
CA ARG A 105 -12.97 -7.95 8.96
C ARG A 105 -13.34 -8.13 7.49
N TRP A 106 -12.71 -7.37 6.59
CA TRP A 106 -13.11 -7.34 5.18
C TRP A 106 -12.58 -8.52 4.37
N GLY A 107 -11.42 -9.07 4.74
CA GLY A 107 -10.75 -10.12 3.96
C GLY A 107 -11.62 -11.34 3.64
N PRO A 108 -12.39 -11.91 4.60
CA PRO A 108 -13.34 -12.98 4.33
C PRO A 108 -14.51 -12.57 3.42
N GLU A 109 -15.01 -11.34 3.59
CA GLU A 109 -16.26 -10.83 2.99
C GLU A 109 -16.11 -10.43 1.52
N VAL A 110 -14.90 -10.09 1.06
CA VAL A 110 -14.68 -9.64 -0.33
C VAL A 110 -14.34 -10.79 -1.26
N ASP A 111 -14.73 -10.68 -2.53
CA ASP A 111 -14.36 -11.65 -3.56
C ASP A 111 -12.99 -11.39 -4.18
N LEU A 112 -12.50 -10.15 -4.06
CA LEU A 112 -11.26 -9.70 -4.70
C LEU A 112 -10.61 -8.58 -3.88
N ILE A 113 -9.27 -8.57 -3.86
CA ILE A 113 -8.50 -7.48 -3.26
C ILE A 113 -7.74 -6.75 -4.38
N HIS A 114 -7.95 -5.45 -4.49
CA HIS A 114 -7.21 -4.58 -5.41
C HIS A 114 -6.26 -3.68 -4.61
N ALA A 115 -4.96 -3.85 -4.82
CA ALA A 115 -3.93 -2.99 -4.24
C ALA A 115 -3.48 -1.95 -5.27
N ASP A 116 -3.66 -0.69 -4.92
CA ASP A 116 -3.31 0.47 -5.75
C ASP A 116 -2.14 1.20 -5.11
N ASP A 117 -1.20 1.68 -5.92
CA ASP A 117 0.02 2.38 -5.51
C ASP A 117 0.96 1.55 -4.62
N SER A 118 2.02 1.02 -5.23
CA SER A 118 3.05 0.26 -4.53
C SER A 118 4.09 1.10 -3.79
N SER A 119 4.00 2.44 -3.84
CA SER A 119 4.91 3.33 -3.11
C SER A 119 4.73 3.23 -1.59
N TRP A 120 3.54 2.84 -1.13
CA TRP A 120 3.18 2.65 0.27
C TRP A 120 3.34 1.18 0.68
N ASP A 121 4.60 0.73 0.79
CA ASP A 121 4.97 -0.68 0.97
C ASP A 121 4.17 -1.40 2.07
N GLY A 122 3.87 -0.71 3.17
CA GLY A 122 3.12 -1.27 4.30
C GLY A 122 1.69 -1.65 3.94
N LEU A 123 0.96 -0.75 3.28
CA LEU A 123 -0.41 -1.03 2.81
C LEU A 123 -0.36 -2.08 1.69
N PHE A 124 0.57 -1.92 0.75
CA PHE A 124 0.71 -2.79 -0.39
C PHE A 124 0.96 -4.25 0.02
N LEU A 125 1.91 -4.48 0.94
CA LEU A 125 2.17 -5.82 1.48
C LEU A 125 1.07 -6.31 2.41
N ALA A 126 0.39 -5.45 3.15
CA ALA A 126 -0.73 -5.86 3.97
C ALA A 126 -1.90 -6.38 3.11
N ALA A 127 -2.22 -5.69 2.01
CA ALA A 127 -3.21 -6.16 1.04
C ALA A 127 -2.81 -7.51 0.42
N ALA A 128 -1.56 -7.65 -0.02
CA ALA A 128 -1.05 -8.92 -0.55
C ALA A 128 -1.07 -10.06 0.48
N SER A 129 -0.76 -9.75 1.74
CA SER A 129 -0.81 -10.71 2.83
C SER A 129 -2.24 -11.13 3.16
N ALA A 130 -3.19 -10.20 3.14
CA ALA A 130 -4.61 -10.49 3.32
C ALA A 130 -5.15 -11.35 2.17
N ALA A 131 -4.82 -11.02 0.91
CA ALA A 131 -5.23 -11.81 -0.25
C ALA A 131 -4.76 -13.26 -0.14
N ARG A 132 -3.49 -13.47 0.24
CA ARG A 132 -2.93 -14.81 0.49
C ARG A 132 -3.63 -15.51 1.66
N ARG A 133 -3.81 -14.83 2.78
CA ARG A 133 -4.43 -15.38 4.01
C ARG A 133 -5.85 -15.86 3.75
N TYR A 134 -6.64 -15.08 3.01
CA TYR A 134 -8.05 -15.35 2.73
C TYR A 134 -8.28 -16.01 1.37
N ARG A 135 -7.20 -16.40 0.66
CA ARG A 135 -7.22 -17.05 -0.66
C ARG A 135 -8.05 -16.27 -1.68
N LYS A 136 -7.95 -14.94 -1.67
CA LYS A 136 -8.62 -14.04 -2.60
C LYS A 136 -7.68 -13.68 -3.76
N PRO A 137 -8.18 -13.52 -5.00
CA PRO A 137 -7.39 -12.99 -6.09
C PRO A 137 -6.89 -11.58 -5.75
N LEU A 138 -5.60 -11.36 -5.95
CA LEU A 138 -4.96 -10.05 -5.80
C LEU A 138 -4.80 -9.42 -7.18
N VAL A 139 -5.43 -8.26 -7.38
CA VAL A 139 -5.16 -7.38 -8.52
C VAL A 139 -4.24 -6.26 -8.03
N VAL A 140 -3.18 -5.99 -8.77
CA VAL A 140 -2.22 -4.93 -8.42
C VAL A 140 -2.18 -3.87 -9.51
N ARG A 141 -2.21 -2.60 -9.11
CA ARG A 141 -1.86 -1.47 -9.95
C ARG A 141 -0.67 -0.72 -9.32
N PRO A 142 0.58 -0.97 -9.76
CA PRO A 142 1.75 -0.49 -9.03
C PRO A 142 1.94 1.04 -9.05
N LEU A 143 1.50 1.71 -10.12
CA LEU A 143 1.71 3.14 -10.39
C LEU A 143 3.20 3.52 -10.40
N MET A 144 4.04 2.73 -11.07
CA MET A 144 5.49 2.89 -11.04
C MET A 144 5.96 4.21 -11.63
N HIS A 145 6.85 4.90 -10.92
CA HIS A 145 7.59 6.03 -11.49
C HIS A 145 8.82 5.54 -12.26
N LEU A 146 8.72 5.56 -13.60
CA LEU A 146 9.72 4.96 -14.50
C LEU A 146 10.78 5.94 -15.06
N GLY A 147 10.79 7.19 -14.61
CA GLY A 147 11.61 8.27 -15.18
C GLY A 147 13.14 8.05 -15.08
N GLY A 148 13.65 7.49 -13.98
CA GLY A 148 15.08 7.29 -13.76
C GLY A 148 15.40 6.00 -12.99
N ALA A 149 16.61 5.44 -13.16
CA ALA A 149 16.99 4.15 -12.57
C ALA A 149 16.88 4.14 -11.03
N TRP A 150 17.28 5.23 -10.38
CA TRP A 150 17.16 5.40 -8.94
C TRP A 150 15.71 5.43 -8.44
N VAL A 151 14.83 6.12 -9.18
CA VAL A 151 13.41 6.20 -8.84
C VAL A 151 12.74 4.84 -9.06
N ARG A 152 13.02 4.19 -10.19
CA ARG A 152 12.52 2.84 -10.50
C ARG A 152 12.86 1.81 -9.44
N ALA A 153 14.07 1.88 -8.88
CA ALA A 153 14.51 0.92 -7.87
C ALA A 153 13.63 0.90 -6.61
N HIS A 154 12.94 2.00 -6.29
CA HIS A 154 11.97 2.07 -5.20
C HIS A 154 10.63 1.36 -5.49
N TYR A 155 10.37 1.02 -6.75
CA TYR A 155 9.19 0.25 -7.20
C TYR A 155 9.55 -1.18 -7.61
N GLN A 156 10.82 -1.55 -7.49
CA GLN A 156 11.36 -2.84 -7.92
C GLN A 156 12.12 -3.54 -6.79
N MET A 157 11.84 -3.17 -5.54
CA MET A 157 12.42 -3.87 -4.40
C MET A 157 11.92 -5.32 -4.34
N ALA A 158 12.77 -6.23 -3.88
CA ALA A 158 12.50 -7.67 -3.90
C ALA A 158 11.13 -8.06 -3.31
N HIS A 159 10.70 -7.39 -2.23
CA HIS A 159 9.39 -7.64 -1.64
C HIS A 159 8.21 -7.19 -2.51
N GLN A 160 8.32 -6.08 -3.24
CA GLN A 160 7.30 -5.60 -4.16
C GLN A 160 7.22 -6.49 -5.40
N VAL A 161 8.38 -6.81 -6.01
CA VAL A 161 8.48 -7.71 -7.16
C VAL A 161 7.87 -9.07 -6.85
N SER A 162 8.08 -9.57 -5.63
CA SER A 162 7.44 -10.80 -5.20
C SER A 162 5.91 -10.71 -5.18
N VAL A 163 5.34 -9.58 -4.79
CA VAL A 163 3.89 -9.38 -4.83
C VAL A 163 3.39 -9.31 -6.27
N TYR A 164 4.10 -8.60 -7.17
CA TYR A 164 3.70 -8.51 -8.58
C TYR A 164 3.67 -9.89 -9.24
N ARG A 165 4.66 -10.74 -8.96
CA ARG A 165 4.74 -12.10 -9.50
C ARG A 165 3.68 -13.05 -8.94
N GLU A 166 3.23 -12.81 -7.71
CA GLU A 166 2.20 -13.60 -7.03
C GLU A 166 0.78 -13.06 -7.29
N ALA A 167 0.64 -11.88 -7.89
CA ALA A 167 -0.65 -11.28 -8.19
C ALA A 167 -1.38 -12.05 -9.30
N ALA A 168 -2.71 -12.15 -9.20
CA ALA A 168 -3.52 -12.75 -10.24
C ALA A 168 -3.51 -11.91 -11.52
N VAL A 169 -3.50 -10.57 -11.37
CA VAL A 169 -3.41 -9.61 -12.48
C VAL A 169 -2.57 -8.42 -12.03
N VAL A 170 -1.70 -7.93 -12.93
CA VAL A 170 -1.03 -6.64 -12.81
C VAL A 170 -1.60 -5.69 -13.87
N LEU A 171 -2.19 -4.58 -13.42
CA LEU A 171 -2.68 -3.50 -14.26
C LEU A 171 -1.59 -2.45 -14.41
N ALA A 172 -1.00 -2.37 -15.61
CA ALA A 172 -0.01 -1.37 -15.96
C ALA A 172 -0.66 -0.13 -16.58
N LEU A 173 -0.16 1.06 -16.24
CA LEU A 173 -0.56 2.33 -16.85
C LEU A 173 0.07 2.56 -18.22
N SER A 174 1.15 1.85 -18.53
CA SER A 174 1.87 1.98 -19.80
C SER A 174 2.53 0.68 -20.21
N LYS A 175 2.88 0.56 -21.49
CA LYS A 175 3.67 -0.58 -22.02
C LYS A 175 5.02 -0.77 -21.33
N ARG A 176 5.56 0.28 -20.69
CA ARG A 176 6.84 0.23 -19.99
C ARG A 176 6.71 -0.33 -18.56
N GLU A 177 5.51 -0.23 -17.98
CA GLU A 177 5.20 -0.76 -16.65
C GLU A 177 4.71 -2.22 -16.72
N ALA A 178 4.12 -2.62 -17.85
CA ALA A 178 3.72 -4.00 -18.15
C ALA A 178 4.93 -4.93 -18.28
#